data_AF-A0AAX1C5H7-F1
#
_entry.id   AF-A0AAX1C5H7-F1
#
_cell.length_a   1.000
_cell.length_b   1.000
_cell.length_c   1.000
_cell.angle_alpha   90.00
_cell.angle_beta   90.00
_cell.angle_gamma   90.00
#
_symmetry.space_group_name_H-M   'P 1'
#
loop_
_entity.id
_entity.type
_entity.pdbx_description
1 polymer ?
#
loop_
_entity_poly.entity_id
_entity_poly.type
_entity_poly.pdbx_seq_one_letter_code
_entity_poly.pdbx_strand_id
1 'polypeptide(L)'
;FQADLKQDFQPARPAGDAGAFRVASASRSGLIRLSLCEPEQGFGHHQYGTLLSQTLMHNARRRKPLPLPNPPYTPAISRLTLGYRACTRIHPGHAAHEPAPDSHLLHLHPFGHEVLYPAADSGGDTRPVAFFPRYDDDGNLFIGLQASSLGGPLNLFFQLDDQAAPTAIRHRQAFQWRYLVDNDWRVLPPHQVIADTTYGFITSGIVTLDIPPEINDRHTVMPDRLYWLRASTRQGIGEYASCLHVATHVVRAVRQRPDGPEPDDEPTPPAAASGWRALSPPAGLGAISLMMPADGGAARESTRQFRQRLSEQLRHKGRALTGWDYERLVLQHFPDIDQARCFPHTRFGMPGCHPGQVLLLVRQRHPACRHQPCEPLHASAVLLHRIQTWLQTVAPPGAAITVRSPVYEKVQVRCSVAFQPGHHPGRALRRLNRDISAYLCPWREESLNSGFGAGMALRQIEAFIAHLDYVRFVTGFSLITLRQAGLSQTDGQTRRWRLTDSAAPALQDQTGDPAVNSLNLTGLTPRYPWNIILPVEQHDLRLSPDLRPRPPQAIGIGDLIIGDSFITVR
;
A
#
# COMPACT_ATOMS: atom_id res chain seq x y z
N PHE A 1 -28.06 26.43 56.21
CA PHE A 1 -27.74 26.95 54.86
C PHE A 1 -28.41 26.05 53.84
N GLN A 2 -29.46 26.53 53.17
CA GLN A 2 -30.09 25.83 52.06
C GLN A 2 -30.29 26.88 50.97
N ALA A 3 -29.61 26.72 49.84
CA ALA A 3 -29.76 27.56 48.67
C ALA A 3 -29.88 26.63 47.46
N ASP A 4 -30.96 26.81 46.69
CA ASP A 4 -31.27 26.05 45.49
C ASP A 4 -30.45 26.64 44.32
N LEU A 5 -29.53 25.85 43.78
CA LEU A 5 -28.45 26.28 42.87
C LEU A 5 -28.76 25.97 41.39
N LYS A 6 -30.04 25.74 41.04
CA LYS A 6 -30.40 25.15 39.75
C LYS A 6 -30.57 26.12 38.57
N GLN A 7 -30.51 27.44 38.76
CA GLN A 7 -30.77 28.39 37.66
C GLN A 7 -29.63 29.38 37.33
N ASP A 8 -28.51 29.38 38.07
CA ASP A 8 -27.69 30.61 38.17
C ASP A 8 -26.23 30.52 37.68
N PHE A 9 -25.85 29.56 36.83
CA PHE A 9 -24.46 29.48 36.37
C PHE A 9 -24.28 29.39 34.85
N GLN A 10 -23.82 30.49 34.25
CA GLN A 10 -23.08 30.50 32.99
C GLN A 10 -21.60 30.81 33.30
N PRO A 11 -20.64 30.04 32.75
CA PRO A 11 -19.22 30.24 33.04
C PRO A 11 -18.70 31.52 32.36
N ALA A 12 -18.13 32.43 33.15
CA ALA A 12 -17.50 33.64 32.63
C ALA A 12 -16.15 33.33 31.97
N ARG A 13 -15.95 33.92 30.78
CA ARG A 13 -14.73 34.03 29.95
C ARG A 13 -13.51 34.57 30.74
N PRO A 14 -12.26 34.42 30.23
CA PRO A 14 -11.06 34.56 31.06
C PRO A 14 -10.86 36.00 31.56
N ALA A 15 -10.47 36.08 32.83
CA ALA A 15 -9.89 37.19 33.58
C ALA A 15 -10.12 38.61 32.99
N GLY A 16 -11.33 39.13 33.19
CA GLY A 16 -11.58 40.57 33.06
C GLY A 16 -11.05 41.34 34.27
N ASP A 17 -10.52 42.54 34.02
CA ASP A 17 -10.06 43.52 35.01
C ASP A 17 -10.98 43.61 36.24
N ALA A 18 -10.41 43.80 37.42
CA ALA A 18 -11.13 43.90 38.71
C ALA A 18 -12.24 44.97 38.73
N GLY A 19 -12.28 45.88 37.75
CA GLY A 19 -13.37 46.84 37.54
C GLY A 19 -14.70 46.22 37.05
N ALA A 20 -14.69 44.98 36.52
CA ALA A 20 -15.88 44.30 36.01
C ALA A 20 -16.79 43.71 37.09
N PHE A 21 -16.34 43.64 38.36
CA PHE A 21 -17.10 43.09 39.48
C PHE A 21 -17.77 44.16 40.35
N ARG A 22 -18.27 45.25 39.74
CA ARG A 22 -19.10 46.23 40.45
C ARG A 22 -20.52 45.70 40.61
N VAL A 23 -21.01 45.67 41.85
CA VAL A 23 -22.42 45.38 42.16
C VAL A 23 -23.28 46.53 41.64
N ALA A 24 -23.81 46.38 40.42
CA ALA A 24 -24.82 47.27 39.87
C ALA A 24 -26.20 46.60 40.01
N SER A 25 -27.26 47.40 40.09
CA SER A 25 -28.66 46.91 40.09
C SER A 25 -29.05 46.11 38.83
N ALA A 26 -28.20 46.15 37.79
CA ALA A 26 -28.30 45.34 36.57
C ALA A 26 -27.57 43.98 36.65
N SER A 27 -26.71 43.76 37.65
CA SER A 27 -25.94 42.51 37.82
C SER A 27 -26.83 41.44 38.45
N ARG A 28 -27.53 40.67 37.61
CA ARG A 28 -28.48 39.63 38.05
C ARG A 28 -27.87 38.24 38.30
N SER A 29 -26.60 38.00 37.95
CA SER A 29 -25.98 36.66 38.07
C SER A 29 -24.45 36.70 38.15
N GLY A 30 -23.83 35.73 38.84
CA GLY A 30 -22.38 35.49 38.84
C GLY A 30 -21.60 35.81 40.12
N LEU A 31 -22.27 36.22 41.21
CA LEU A 31 -21.62 36.53 42.49
C LEU A 31 -22.17 35.66 43.62
N ILE A 32 -21.29 35.08 44.43
CA ILE A 32 -21.67 34.37 45.65
C ILE A 32 -21.70 35.39 46.78
N ARG A 33 -22.90 35.73 47.27
CA ARG A 33 -23.07 36.62 48.42
C ARG A 33 -22.95 35.82 49.72
N LEU A 34 -21.98 36.17 50.55
CA LEU A 34 -21.87 35.69 51.92
C LEU A 34 -22.38 36.78 52.86
N SER A 35 -23.37 36.45 53.68
CA SER A 35 -23.87 37.33 54.73
C SER A 35 -23.77 36.63 56.08
N LEU A 36 -23.19 37.31 57.06
CA LEU A 36 -23.28 36.91 58.47
C LEU A 36 -24.68 37.27 58.95
N CYS A 37 -25.50 36.25 59.23
CA CYS A 37 -26.88 36.46 59.65
C CYS A 37 -27.01 36.72 61.17
N GLU A 38 -26.02 36.30 61.96
CA GLU A 38 -26.03 36.45 63.41
C GLU A 38 -24.62 36.73 63.97
N PRO A 39 -24.51 37.52 65.07
CA PRO A 39 -25.59 38.24 65.75
C PRO A 39 -26.05 39.49 64.97
N GLU A 40 -27.30 39.94 65.14
CA GLU A 40 -27.87 41.09 64.41
C GLU A 40 -27.03 42.37 64.51
N GLN A 41 -26.38 42.57 65.66
CA GLN A 41 -25.49 43.70 65.95
C GLN A 41 -24.07 43.56 65.35
N GLY A 42 -23.80 42.49 64.60
CA GLY A 42 -22.51 42.19 63.99
C GLY A 42 -21.39 42.13 65.02
N PHE A 43 -20.22 42.67 64.66
CA PHE A 43 -19.05 42.74 65.55
C PHE A 43 -19.00 44.00 66.43
N GLY A 44 -20.13 44.72 66.55
CA GLY A 44 -20.27 45.83 67.50
C GLY A 44 -19.66 47.17 67.05
N HIS A 45 -19.16 47.30 65.81
CA HIS A 45 -18.57 48.55 65.30
C HIS A 45 -19.53 49.74 65.34
N HIS A 46 -20.82 49.52 65.04
CA HIS A 46 -21.83 50.57 65.07
C HIS A 46 -22.19 51.00 66.51
N GLN A 47 -22.26 50.05 67.44
CA GLN A 47 -22.65 50.31 68.83
C GLN A 47 -21.49 50.84 69.69
N TYR A 48 -20.24 50.54 69.31
CA TYR A 48 -19.05 50.90 70.07
C TYR A 48 -18.91 52.41 70.28
N GLY A 49 -19.14 53.23 69.26
CA GLY A 49 -19.01 54.68 69.37
C GLY A 49 -19.99 55.29 70.38
N THR A 50 -21.25 54.85 70.33
CA THR A 50 -22.28 55.29 71.28
C THR A 50 -21.98 54.82 72.71
N LEU A 51 -21.62 53.54 72.90
CA LEU A 51 -21.24 53.00 74.21
C LEU A 51 -20.01 53.71 74.79
N LEU A 52 -18.95 53.92 73.98
CA LEU A 52 -17.74 54.62 74.41
C LEU A 52 -18.06 56.05 74.87
N SER A 53 -18.88 56.79 74.11
CA SER A 53 -19.29 58.15 74.49
C SER A 53 -20.10 58.18 75.79
N GLN A 54 -21.03 57.23 75.99
CA GLN A 54 -21.85 57.13 77.19
C GLN A 54 -21.01 56.75 78.42
N THR A 55 -20.08 55.81 78.28
CA THR A 55 -19.16 55.41 79.35
C THR A 55 -18.20 56.55 79.72
N LEU A 56 -17.69 57.31 78.75
CA LEU A 56 -16.85 58.49 79.00
C LEU A 56 -17.62 59.61 79.72
N MET A 57 -18.86 59.90 79.29
CA MET A 57 -19.71 60.88 79.97
C MET A 57 -20.11 60.44 81.39
N HIS A 58 -20.32 59.14 81.61
CA HIS A 58 -20.60 58.59 82.94
C HIS A 58 -19.38 58.72 83.86
N ASN A 59 -18.20 58.36 83.36
CA ASN A 59 -16.93 58.42 84.11
C ASN A 59 -16.49 59.86 84.41
N ALA A 60 -16.83 60.82 83.56
CA ALA A 60 -16.57 62.23 83.81
C ALA A 60 -17.45 62.84 84.92
N ARG A 61 -18.64 62.27 85.17
CA ARG A 61 -19.62 62.82 86.13
C ARG A 61 -19.64 62.10 87.49
N ARG A 62 -19.00 60.94 87.66
CA ARG A 62 -19.04 60.14 88.90
C ARG A 62 -17.66 59.68 89.35
N ARG A 63 -17.45 59.62 90.68
CA ARG A 63 -16.15 59.30 91.31
C ARG A 63 -15.68 57.83 91.16
N LYS A 64 -16.57 56.89 90.80
CA LYS A 64 -16.21 55.48 90.50
C LYS A 64 -16.33 55.25 88.99
N PRO A 65 -15.23 55.12 88.24
CA PRO A 65 -15.28 54.92 86.79
C PRO A 65 -15.68 53.48 86.44
N LEU A 66 -16.53 53.34 85.42
CA LEU A 66 -16.79 52.10 84.70
C LEU A 66 -15.62 51.79 83.75
N PRO A 67 -15.28 50.51 83.51
CA PRO A 67 -14.27 50.15 82.54
C PRO A 67 -14.68 50.60 81.13
N LEU A 68 -13.71 51.09 80.36
CA LEU A 68 -13.94 51.46 78.96
C LEU A 68 -14.31 50.22 78.15
N PRO A 69 -15.27 50.32 77.21
CA PRO A 69 -15.62 49.20 76.35
C PRO A 69 -14.41 48.80 75.49
N ASN A 70 -14.22 47.48 75.32
CA ASN A 70 -13.16 46.93 74.46
C ASN A 70 -13.43 47.29 72.99
N PRO A 71 -12.39 47.59 72.20
CA PRO A 71 -12.56 47.90 70.78
C PRO A 71 -13.17 46.70 70.04
N PRO A 72 -14.02 46.97 69.03
CA PRO A 72 -14.71 45.92 68.29
C PRO A 72 -13.72 45.05 67.51
N TYR A 73 -13.90 43.74 67.60
CA TYR A 73 -13.06 42.77 66.90
C TYR A 73 -13.46 42.69 65.42
N THR A 74 -12.48 42.78 64.50
CA THR A 74 -12.74 42.59 63.07
C THR A 74 -12.15 41.25 62.65
N PRO A 75 -12.97 40.20 62.43
CA PRO A 75 -12.43 38.93 61.97
C PRO A 75 -11.85 39.08 60.57
N ALA A 76 -10.63 38.58 60.40
CA ALA A 76 -10.02 38.39 59.10
C ALA A 76 -10.13 36.92 58.71
N ILE A 77 -10.73 36.64 57.56
CA ILE A 77 -10.76 35.28 57.00
C ILE A 77 -9.43 35.07 56.27
N SER A 78 -8.61 34.14 56.75
CA SER A 78 -7.32 33.84 56.14
C SER A 78 -7.46 33.01 54.86
N ARG A 79 -8.44 32.09 54.81
CA ARG A 79 -8.69 31.25 53.64
C ARG A 79 -10.16 30.83 53.58
N LEU A 80 -10.76 30.96 52.40
CA LEU A 80 -12.08 30.41 52.08
C LEU A 80 -11.93 29.38 50.97
N THR A 81 -12.48 28.18 51.15
CA THR A 81 -12.50 27.13 50.12
C THR A 81 -13.92 26.71 49.82
N LEU A 82 -14.29 26.71 48.55
CA LEU A 82 -15.59 26.25 48.07
C LEU A 82 -15.39 25.07 47.12
N GLY A 83 -15.96 23.92 47.46
CA GLY A 83 -16.12 22.81 46.53
C GLY A 83 -17.44 22.95 45.79
N TYR A 84 -17.41 22.91 44.46
CA TYR A 84 -18.63 22.84 43.64
C TYR A 84 -18.53 21.69 42.65
N ARG A 85 -19.68 21.17 42.22
CA ARG A 85 -19.80 20.17 41.16
C ARG A 85 -20.88 20.64 40.18
N ALA A 86 -20.48 20.96 38.95
CA ALA A 86 -21.40 21.21 37.86
C ALA A 86 -21.59 19.92 37.03
N CYS A 87 -22.80 19.67 36.54
CA CYS A 87 -23.10 18.54 35.68
C CYS A 87 -24.04 19.00 34.57
N THR A 88 -23.64 18.76 33.32
CA THR A 88 -24.46 18.99 32.12
C THR A 88 -24.69 17.65 31.44
N ARG A 89 -25.92 17.40 30.98
CA ARG A 89 -26.26 16.17 30.25
C ARG A 89 -26.50 16.53 28.79
N ILE A 90 -25.70 15.94 27.91
CA ILE A 90 -25.85 16.07 26.45
C ILE A 90 -26.55 14.83 25.90
N HIS A 91 -27.38 15.03 24.87
CA HIS A 91 -28.11 13.96 24.18
C HIS A 91 -27.76 13.98 22.68
N PRO A 92 -26.63 13.40 22.27
CA PRO A 92 -26.23 13.34 20.87
C PRO A 92 -27.27 12.57 20.03
N GLY A 93 -27.53 13.03 18.80
CA GLY A 93 -28.43 12.36 17.85
C GLY A 93 -29.94 12.60 18.04
N HIS A 94 -30.35 13.36 19.05
CA HIS A 94 -31.75 13.73 19.29
C HIS A 94 -31.97 15.22 19.02
N ALA A 95 -32.64 15.54 17.91
CA ALA A 95 -32.97 16.92 17.53
C ALA A 95 -34.10 17.55 18.37
N ALA A 96 -34.79 16.75 19.21
CA ALA A 96 -35.96 17.19 19.98
C ALA A 96 -35.64 17.97 21.26
N HIS A 97 -34.37 18.05 21.68
CA HIS A 97 -33.96 18.76 22.89
C HIS A 97 -33.26 20.06 22.53
N GLU A 98 -33.63 21.15 23.23
CA GLU A 98 -32.90 22.42 23.14
C GLU A 98 -31.41 22.17 23.42
N PRO A 99 -30.51 22.64 22.55
CA PRO A 99 -29.09 22.40 22.72
C PRO A 99 -28.59 23.09 23.99
N ALA A 100 -27.85 22.35 24.81
CA ALA A 100 -27.17 22.86 25.98
C ALA A 100 -26.16 23.92 25.50
N PRO A 101 -26.29 25.19 25.94
CA PRO A 101 -25.36 26.24 25.56
C PRO A 101 -23.93 25.85 25.99
N ASP A 102 -22.96 26.19 25.14
CA ASP A 102 -21.51 25.98 25.34
C ASP A 102 -21.02 24.51 25.40
N SER A 103 -21.85 23.53 25.04
CA SER A 103 -21.43 22.13 24.97
C SER A 103 -21.30 21.67 23.51
N HIS A 104 -20.13 21.16 23.14
CA HIS A 104 -19.85 20.62 21.80
C HIS A 104 -19.35 19.19 21.86
N LEU A 105 -19.86 18.35 20.96
CA LEU A 105 -19.33 17.00 20.74
C LEU A 105 -18.78 16.92 19.33
N LEU A 106 -17.51 16.54 19.21
CA LEU A 106 -16.77 16.48 17.96
C LEU A 106 -16.20 15.08 17.77
N HIS A 107 -16.32 14.54 16.57
CA HIS A 107 -15.49 13.43 16.12
C HIS A 107 -14.24 13.97 15.43
N LEU A 108 -13.08 13.50 15.86
CA LEU A 108 -11.81 13.77 15.18
C LEU A 108 -11.56 12.67 14.15
N HIS A 109 -11.42 13.09 12.90
CA HIS A 109 -11.04 12.25 11.77
C HIS A 109 -9.58 12.48 11.42
N PRO A 110 -8.92 11.57 10.68
CA PRO A 110 -7.52 11.73 10.29
C PRO A 110 -7.18 13.06 9.61
N PHE A 111 -8.13 13.65 8.86
CA PHE A 111 -7.91 14.85 8.06
C PHE A 111 -8.75 16.06 8.51
N GLY A 112 -9.60 15.91 9.53
CA GLY A 112 -10.59 16.92 9.86
C GLY A 112 -11.44 16.54 11.07
N HIS A 113 -12.59 17.20 11.22
CA HIS A 113 -13.51 16.96 12.32
C HIS A 113 -14.97 17.05 11.89
N GLU A 114 -15.83 16.39 12.62
CA GLU A 114 -17.28 16.44 12.45
C GLU A 114 -17.92 16.91 13.75
N VAL A 115 -18.82 17.89 13.68
CA VAL A 115 -19.60 18.36 14.84
C VAL A 115 -20.86 17.52 14.93
N LEU A 116 -20.98 16.71 15.97
CA LEU A 116 -22.16 15.87 16.24
C LEU A 116 -23.18 16.56 17.15
N TYR A 117 -22.72 17.53 17.95
CA TYR A 117 -23.56 18.29 18.86
C TYR A 117 -23.10 19.75 18.96
N PRO A 118 -24.01 20.74 18.82
CA PRO A 118 -25.42 20.59 18.48
C PRO A 118 -25.61 20.02 17.06
N ALA A 119 -26.68 19.24 16.84
CA ALA A 119 -26.96 18.68 15.52
C ALA A 119 -27.31 19.82 14.55
N ALA A 120 -26.65 19.90 13.40
CA ALA A 120 -27.10 20.77 12.32
C ALA A 120 -28.52 20.34 11.90
N ASP A 121 -29.43 21.31 11.69
CA ASP A 121 -30.87 21.11 11.43
C ASP A 121 -31.15 20.00 10.41
N SER A 122 -31.25 18.76 10.89
CA SER A 122 -31.45 17.56 10.10
C SER A 122 -32.92 17.17 10.23
N GLY A 123 -33.79 17.91 9.55
CA GLY A 123 -35.24 17.68 9.36
C GLY A 123 -35.90 16.52 10.15
N GLY A 124 -35.93 16.60 11.48
CA GLY A 124 -36.66 15.69 12.36
C GLY A 124 -36.14 14.25 12.51
N ASP A 125 -35.04 13.85 11.86
CA ASP A 125 -34.63 12.44 11.80
C ASP A 125 -33.60 12.11 12.90
N THR A 126 -33.98 11.26 13.85
CA THR A 126 -33.08 10.75 14.91
C THR A 126 -32.03 9.81 14.32
N ARG A 127 -30.79 10.29 14.17
CA ARG A 127 -29.64 9.44 13.78
C ARG A 127 -28.91 8.93 15.02
N PRO A 128 -28.69 7.61 15.17
CA PRO A 128 -27.89 7.08 16.27
C PRO A 128 -26.43 7.52 16.13
N VAL A 129 -25.93 8.30 17.08
CA VAL A 129 -24.54 8.78 17.11
C VAL A 129 -23.68 7.79 17.90
N ALA A 130 -22.70 7.18 17.23
CA ALA A 130 -21.69 6.39 17.90
C ALA A 130 -20.72 7.29 18.69
N PHE A 131 -20.13 6.79 19.78
CA PHE A 131 -19.17 7.56 20.56
C PHE A 131 -17.80 7.72 19.88
N PHE A 132 -17.45 6.79 18.99
CA PHE A 132 -16.25 6.85 18.16
C PHE A 132 -16.64 6.83 16.68
N PRO A 133 -15.89 7.51 15.80
CA PRO A 133 -16.08 7.42 14.36
C PRO A 133 -15.88 5.96 13.91
N ARG A 134 -16.79 5.45 13.09
CA ARG A 134 -16.75 4.08 12.56
C ARG A 134 -16.11 4.06 11.18
N TYR A 135 -15.09 3.22 11.02
CA TYR A 135 -14.45 2.94 9.74
C TYR A 135 -14.64 1.45 9.45
N ASP A 136 -15.70 1.12 8.70
CA ASP A 136 -16.02 -0.28 8.39
C ASP A 136 -15.16 -0.86 7.27
N ASP A 137 -14.44 -0.02 6.54
CA ASP A 137 -13.61 -0.42 5.42
C ASP A 137 -12.14 -0.33 5.80
N ASP A 138 -11.44 -1.43 5.56
CA ASP A 138 -10.06 -1.67 5.95
C ASP A 138 -9.04 -0.85 5.13
N GLY A 139 -9.26 -0.72 3.82
CA GLY A 139 -8.42 0.05 2.91
C GLY A 139 -9.21 1.21 2.30
N ASN A 140 -8.67 2.43 2.36
CA ASN A 140 -9.32 3.63 1.83
C ASN A 140 -8.32 4.49 1.03
N LEU A 141 -8.65 4.80 -0.22
CA LEU A 141 -7.97 5.79 -1.05
C LEU A 141 -8.85 7.04 -1.16
N PHE A 142 -8.31 8.20 -0.79
CA PHE A 142 -8.99 9.50 -0.88
C PHE A 142 -8.40 10.33 -2.02
N ILE A 143 -9.26 10.86 -2.88
CA ILE A 143 -8.88 11.65 -4.06
C ILE A 143 -9.57 13.01 -3.96
N GLY A 144 -8.76 14.06 -3.78
CA GLY A 144 -9.23 15.45 -3.75
C GLY A 144 -9.09 16.09 -5.13
N LEU A 145 -10.20 16.57 -5.68
CA LEU A 145 -10.29 17.19 -7.00
C LEU A 145 -10.55 18.68 -6.86
N GLN A 146 -9.73 19.48 -7.54
CA GLN A 146 -9.95 20.92 -7.63
C GLN A 146 -10.68 21.23 -8.94
N ALA A 147 -11.88 21.80 -8.85
CA ALA A 147 -12.71 22.19 -9.98
C ALA A 147 -13.55 23.42 -9.64
N SER A 148 -13.99 24.17 -10.66
CA SER A 148 -14.96 25.26 -10.45
C SER A 148 -16.38 24.73 -10.19
N SER A 149 -16.76 23.67 -10.88
CA SER A 149 -17.99 22.91 -10.68
C SER A 149 -17.74 21.47 -11.10
N LEU A 150 -18.14 20.50 -10.29
CA LEU A 150 -17.98 19.08 -10.61
C LEU A 150 -19.35 18.41 -10.79
N GLY A 151 -19.53 17.74 -11.92
CA GLY A 151 -20.73 16.97 -12.24
C GLY A 151 -20.62 16.31 -13.61
N GLY A 152 -21.18 15.12 -13.76
CA GLY A 152 -21.13 14.33 -14.99
C GLY A 152 -19.88 13.43 -15.11
N PRO A 153 -19.51 13.01 -16.34
CA PRO A 153 -18.48 12.01 -16.55
C PRO A 153 -17.06 12.53 -16.28
N LEU A 154 -16.35 11.85 -15.39
CA LEU A 154 -14.96 12.10 -15.02
C LEU A 154 -14.11 10.86 -15.33
N ASN A 155 -13.03 11.06 -16.09
CA ASN A 155 -12.04 10.02 -16.34
C ASN A 155 -10.84 10.17 -15.39
N LEU A 156 -10.57 9.11 -14.64
CA LEU A 156 -9.41 8.98 -13.76
C LEU A 156 -8.51 7.86 -14.27
N PHE A 157 -7.26 8.18 -14.57
CA PHE A 157 -6.24 7.19 -14.89
C PHE A 157 -5.42 6.84 -13.66
N PHE A 158 -5.29 5.55 -13.40
CA PHE A 158 -4.47 5.00 -12.34
C PHE A 158 -3.27 4.29 -12.97
N GLN A 159 -2.07 4.73 -12.61
CA GLN A 159 -0.83 4.03 -12.88
C GLN A 159 -0.51 3.15 -11.68
N LEU A 160 -0.57 1.84 -11.88
CA LEU A 160 -0.36 0.83 -10.85
C LEU A 160 0.88 0.00 -11.18
N ASP A 161 1.55 -0.48 -10.14
CA ASP A 161 2.60 -1.50 -10.27
C ASP A 161 1.99 -2.90 -10.25
N ASP A 162 1.58 -3.35 -11.43
CA ASP A 162 0.93 -4.64 -11.68
C ASP A 162 1.77 -5.87 -11.23
N GLN A 163 3.08 -5.69 -11.02
CA GLN A 163 4.01 -6.75 -10.61
C GLN A 163 3.85 -7.14 -9.13
N ALA A 164 3.35 -6.22 -8.31
CA ALA A 164 3.26 -6.38 -6.86
C ALA A 164 2.09 -7.27 -6.39
N ALA A 165 1.16 -7.62 -7.28
CA ALA A 165 -0.18 -8.10 -6.90
C ALA A 165 -0.65 -9.41 -7.59
N PRO A 166 0.13 -10.52 -7.52
CA PRO A 166 -0.20 -11.75 -8.23
C PRO A 166 -1.49 -12.43 -7.74
N THR A 167 -1.98 -12.10 -6.55
CA THR A 167 -3.18 -12.70 -5.93
C THR A 167 -4.42 -11.80 -5.97
N ALA A 168 -4.28 -10.53 -6.36
CA ALA A 168 -5.34 -9.51 -6.29
C ALA A 168 -6.61 -9.85 -7.08
N ILE A 169 -6.52 -10.75 -8.06
CA ILE A 169 -7.68 -11.11 -8.90
C ILE A 169 -8.84 -11.74 -8.14
N ARG A 170 -8.57 -12.34 -6.97
CA ARG A 170 -9.59 -12.89 -6.07
C ARG A 170 -10.52 -11.80 -5.52
N HIS A 171 -10.06 -10.55 -5.48
CA HIS A 171 -10.74 -9.42 -4.86
C HIS A 171 -11.16 -8.34 -5.86
N ARG A 172 -11.23 -8.66 -7.16
CA ARG A 172 -11.55 -7.70 -8.24
C ARG A 172 -12.87 -6.93 -8.07
N GLN A 173 -13.81 -7.44 -7.27
CA GLN A 173 -15.12 -6.84 -7.00
C GLN A 173 -15.22 -6.21 -5.60
N ALA A 174 -14.12 -6.12 -4.85
CA ALA A 174 -14.15 -5.69 -3.46
C ALA A 174 -14.22 -4.17 -3.27
N PHE A 175 -14.08 -3.38 -4.35
CA PHE A 175 -14.01 -1.93 -4.27
C PHE A 175 -15.39 -1.27 -4.31
N GLN A 176 -15.60 -0.32 -3.40
CA GLN A 176 -16.77 0.52 -3.36
C GLN A 176 -16.36 1.99 -3.50
N TRP A 177 -16.97 2.67 -4.46
CA TRP A 177 -16.81 4.11 -4.64
C TRP A 177 -17.79 4.88 -3.75
N ARG A 178 -17.29 5.95 -3.14
CA ARG A 178 -18.05 6.89 -2.33
C ARG A 178 -17.64 8.32 -2.68
N TYR A 179 -18.55 9.26 -2.52
CA TYR A 179 -18.29 10.69 -2.71
C TYR A 179 -18.76 11.46 -1.47
N LEU A 180 -18.14 12.60 -1.21
CA LEU A 180 -18.43 13.41 -0.04
C LEU A 180 -19.47 14.48 -0.36
N VAL A 181 -20.52 14.57 0.45
CA VAL A 181 -21.50 15.66 0.43
C VAL A 181 -21.61 16.21 1.84
N ASP A 182 -21.25 17.47 2.02
CA ASP A 182 -21.06 18.06 3.35
C ASP A 182 -20.10 17.17 4.15
N ASN A 183 -20.53 16.59 5.26
CA ASN A 183 -19.71 15.65 6.05
C ASN A 183 -20.11 14.17 5.88
N ASP A 184 -21.06 13.87 4.99
CA ASP A 184 -21.60 12.53 4.79
C ASP A 184 -20.99 11.85 3.55
N TRP A 185 -20.34 10.71 3.75
CA TRP A 185 -19.85 9.87 2.65
C TRP A 185 -20.99 9.04 2.05
N ARG A 186 -21.42 9.40 0.84
CA ARG A 186 -22.48 8.68 0.10
C ARG A 186 -21.89 7.64 -0.83
N VAL A 187 -22.56 6.50 -0.96
CA VAL A 187 -22.17 5.43 -1.90
C VAL A 187 -22.48 5.86 -3.32
N LEU A 188 -21.50 5.73 -4.21
CA LEU A 188 -21.69 5.86 -5.64
C LEU A 188 -22.31 4.54 -6.15
N PRO A 189 -23.54 4.55 -6.69
CA PRO A 189 -24.18 3.35 -7.23
C PRO A 189 -23.33 2.71 -8.35
N PRO A 190 -23.36 1.37 -8.50
CA PRO A 190 -22.55 0.68 -9.52
C PRO A 190 -22.80 1.16 -10.96
N HIS A 191 -24.01 1.63 -11.28
CA HIS A 191 -24.33 2.13 -12.63
C HIS A 191 -23.69 3.48 -12.96
N GLN A 192 -23.23 4.23 -11.95
CA GLN A 192 -22.46 5.47 -12.13
C GLN A 192 -20.97 5.19 -12.34
N VAL A 193 -20.51 3.96 -12.13
CA VAL A 193 -19.19 3.52 -12.61
C VAL A 193 -19.37 3.05 -14.06
N ILE A 194 -19.27 4.00 -15.00
CA ILE A 194 -19.56 3.77 -16.43
C ILE A 194 -18.61 2.72 -17.01
N ALA A 195 -17.32 2.83 -16.71
CA ALA A 195 -16.31 1.91 -17.19
C ALA A 195 -15.15 1.80 -16.20
N ASP A 196 -14.66 0.59 -15.99
CA ASP A 196 -13.44 0.33 -15.23
C ASP A 196 -12.53 -0.59 -16.05
N THR A 197 -11.42 -0.05 -16.53
CA THR A 197 -10.39 -0.80 -17.26
C THR A 197 -9.24 -1.27 -16.37
N THR A 198 -9.24 -0.90 -15.08
CA THR A 198 -8.25 -1.35 -14.07
C THR A 198 -8.55 -2.76 -13.53
N TYR A 199 -9.73 -3.31 -13.86
CA TYR A 199 -10.25 -4.59 -13.34
C TYR A 199 -10.28 -4.64 -11.81
N GLY A 200 -10.69 -3.56 -11.15
CA GLY A 200 -10.62 -3.43 -9.69
C GLY A 200 -9.19 -3.20 -9.20
N PHE A 201 -8.50 -2.21 -9.76
CA PHE A 201 -7.14 -1.78 -9.36
C PHE A 201 -6.07 -2.89 -9.37
N ILE A 202 -6.19 -3.84 -10.32
CA ILE A 202 -5.19 -4.90 -10.52
C ILE A 202 -4.14 -4.45 -11.55
N THR A 203 -4.60 -3.73 -12.57
CA THR A 203 -3.74 -3.22 -13.66
C THR A 203 -3.94 -1.72 -13.84
N SER A 204 -2.90 -1.06 -14.36
CA SER A 204 -3.01 0.33 -14.81
C SER A 204 -4.15 0.51 -15.80
N GLY A 205 -4.96 1.55 -15.61
CA GLY A 205 -6.14 1.75 -16.43
C GLY A 205 -6.94 3.02 -16.08
N ILE A 206 -7.98 3.26 -16.86
CA ILE A 206 -8.92 4.35 -16.71
C ILE A 206 -10.19 3.84 -16.03
N VAL A 207 -10.65 4.59 -15.02
CA VAL A 207 -11.98 4.49 -14.43
C VAL A 207 -12.77 5.72 -14.84
N THR A 208 -13.92 5.49 -15.46
CA THR A 208 -14.88 6.53 -15.84
C THR A 208 -16.04 6.52 -14.85
N LEU A 209 -16.20 7.61 -14.12
CA LEU A 209 -17.24 7.81 -13.11
C LEU A 209 -18.22 8.88 -13.57
N ASP A 210 -19.51 8.66 -13.37
CA ASP A 210 -20.54 9.69 -13.49
C ASP A 210 -20.77 10.34 -12.13
N ILE A 211 -20.27 11.56 -11.94
CA ILE A 211 -20.30 12.25 -10.66
C ILE A 211 -21.66 12.93 -10.47
N PRO A 212 -22.38 12.64 -9.36
CA PRO A 212 -23.64 13.30 -9.05
C PRO A 212 -23.45 14.81 -8.86
N PRO A 213 -24.42 15.65 -9.28
CA PRO A 213 -24.36 17.10 -9.11
C PRO A 213 -24.50 17.57 -7.66
N GLU A 214 -24.84 16.66 -6.74
CA GLU A 214 -24.96 16.93 -5.31
C GLU A 214 -23.61 17.09 -4.60
N ILE A 215 -22.51 16.70 -5.25
CA ILE A 215 -21.18 16.79 -4.66
C ILE A 215 -20.81 18.26 -4.41
N ASN A 216 -20.22 18.54 -3.25
CA ASN A 216 -19.81 19.89 -2.87
C ASN A 216 -18.34 19.95 -2.42
N ASP A 217 -17.84 21.17 -2.29
CA ASP A 217 -16.46 21.49 -1.93
C ASP A 217 -16.34 22.04 -0.50
N ARG A 218 -17.44 22.03 0.27
CA ARG A 218 -17.53 22.60 1.62
C ARG A 218 -17.77 21.53 2.66
N HIS A 219 -16.77 21.30 3.50
CA HIS A 219 -16.84 20.27 4.52
C HIS A 219 -15.75 20.43 5.58
N THR A 220 -15.95 19.79 6.73
CA THR A 220 -15.02 19.85 7.87
C THR A 220 -14.28 18.53 8.10
N VAL A 221 -14.78 17.42 7.57
CA VAL A 221 -14.18 16.07 7.71
C VAL A 221 -12.92 15.91 6.84
N MET A 222 -12.86 16.59 5.70
CA MET A 222 -11.72 16.62 4.77
C MET A 222 -11.26 18.07 4.50
N PRO A 223 -10.08 18.30 3.90
CA PRO A 223 -9.61 19.64 3.54
C PRO A 223 -10.55 20.37 2.57
N ASP A 224 -11.08 21.50 3.03
CA ASP A 224 -12.05 22.36 2.35
C ASP A 224 -11.58 22.83 0.95
N ARG A 225 -12.54 23.24 0.09
CA ARG A 225 -12.34 23.72 -1.30
C ARG A 225 -11.89 22.66 -2.31
N LEU A 226 -12.13 21.39 -2.02
CA LEU A 226 -11.85 20.27 -2.90
C LEU A 226 -13.05 19.34 -2.93
N TYR A 227 -13.32 18.72 -4.07
CA TYR A 227 -14.33 17.67 -4.18
C TYR A 227 -13.67 16.33 -3.86
N TRP A 228 -14.24 15.55 -2.95
CA TRP A 228 -13.61 14.31 -2.50
C TRP A 228 -14.33 13.06 -3.00
N LEU A 229 -13.52 12.17 -3.59
CA LEU A 229 -13.90 10.81 -3.90
C LEU A 229 -13.12 9.86 -2.99
N ARG A 230 -13.76 8.75 -2.64
CA ARG A 230 -13.15 7.66 -1.88
C ARG A 230 -13.39 6.34 -2.57
N ALA A 231 -12.33 5.57 -2.76
CA ALA A 231 -12.41 4.15 -3.12
C ALA A 231 -12.03 3.32 -1.89
N SER A 232 -12.92 2.44 -1.44
CA SER A 232 -12.70 1.63 -0.24
C SER A 232 -12.85 0.13 -0.50
N THR A 233 -12.16 -0.69 0.29
CA THR A 233 -12.21 -2.17 0.22
C THR A 233 -12.12 -2.77 1.62
N ARG A 234 -12.72 -3.96 1.79
CA ARG A 234 -12.75 -4.75 3.04
C ARG A 234 -11.94 -6.04 2.97
N GLN A 235 -11.29 -6.30 1.84
CA GLN A 235 -10.61 -7.57 1.58
C GLN A 235 -9.25 -7.30 0.95
N GLY A 236 -8.31 -8.25 1.09
CA GLY A 236 -7.07 -8.24 0.31
C GLY A 236 -6.10 -7.09 0.60
N ILE A 237 -6.11 -6.51 1.81
CA ILE A 237 -5.11 -5.49 2.19
C ILE A 237 -3.71 -6.05 2.01
N GLY A 238 -2.85 -5.33 1.30
CA GLY A 238 -1.48 -5.76 1.00
C GLY A 238 -1.35 -6.76 -0.15
N GLU A 239 -2.47 -7.17 -0.77
CA GLU A 239 -2.45 -8.00 -1.99
C GLU A 239 -2.62 -7.18 -3.28
N TYR A 240 -3.04 -5.92 -3.19
CA TYR A 240 -3.26 -5.01 -4.32
C TYR A 240 -1.97 -4.38 -4.84
N ALA A 241 -2.02 -3.88 -6.07
CA ALA A 241 -0.91 -3.20 -6.72
C ALA A 241 -0.63 -1.84 -6.04
N SER A 242 0.64 -1.46 -5.99
CA SER A 242 1.03 -0.13 -5.51
C SER A 242 0.56 0.93 -6.51
N CYS A 243 -0.16 1.94 -6.05
CA CYS A 243 -0.56 3.07 -6.88
C CYS A 243 0.60 4.06 -7.01
N LEU A 244 1.14 4.21 -8.21
CA LEU A 244 2.27 5.09 -8.51
C LEU A 244 1.81 6.51 -8.83
N HIS A 245 0.72 6.64 -9.60
CA HIS A 245 0.24 7.93 -10.06
C HIS A 245 -1.26 7.91 -10.37
N VAL A 246 -1.93 9.06 -10.20
CA VAL A 246 -3.34 9.27 -10.58
C VAL A 246 -3.43 10.56 -11.39
N ALA A 247 -4.10 10.50 -12.54
CA ALA A 247 -4.29 11.64 -13.42
C ALA A 247 -5.75 11.79 -13.86
N THR A 248 -6.20 13.02 -14.08
CA THR A 248 -7.55 13.33 -14.55
C THR A 248 -7.58 13.57 -16.06
N HIS A 249 -8.76 13.45 -16.67
CA HIS A 249 -9.00 13.75 -18.10
C HIS A 249 -8.18 12.91 -19.09
N VAL A 250 -7.73 11.73 -18.67
CA VAL A 250 -7.02 10.80 -19.55
C VAL A 250 -8.02 10.01 -20.38
N VAL A 251 -7.71 9.86 -21.67
CA VAL A 251 -8.51 9.10 -22.63
C VAL A 251 -7.63 8.13 -23.39
N ARG A 252 -8.23 7.02 -23.85
CA ARG A 252 -7.54 6.06 -24.71
C ARG A 252 -7.58 6.55 -26.16
N ALA A 253 -6.40 6.75 -26.74
CA ALA A 253 -6.24 6.96 -28.18
C ALA A 253 -5.78 5.68 -28.86
N VAL A 254 -6.30 5.40 -30.05
CA VAL A 254 -5.86 4.28 -30.90
C VAL A 254 -5.28 4.86 -32.18
N ARG A 255 -4.10 4.38 -32.56
CA ARG A 255 -3.47 4.78 -33.82
C ARG A 255 -4.34 4.30 -34.99
N GLN A 256 -4.84 5.23 -35.79
CA GLN A 256 -5.44 4.92 -37.08
C GLN A 256 -4.35 4.95 -38.14
N ARG A 257 -4.30 3.92 -39.00
CA ARG A 257 -3.40 3.90 -40.15
C ARG A 257 -4.13 4.57 -41.32
N PRO A 258 -3.48 5.49 -42.07
CA PRO A 258 -4.06 6.05 -43.28
C PRO A 258 -4.16 4.96 -44.37
N ASP A 259 -5.19 5.04 -45.20
CA ASP A 259 -5.35 4.17 -46.36
C ASP A 259 -4.35 4.57 -47.46
N GLY A 260 -3.33 3.74 -47.72
CA GLY A 260 -2.34 3.97 -48.78
C GLY A 260 -1.13 2.99 -48.74
N PRO A 261 -0.30 2.93 -49.80
CA PRO A 261 0.92 2.13 -49.80
C PRO A 261 1.95 2.73 -48.82
N GLU A 262 2.26 2.01 -47.74
CA GLU A 262 3.19 2.44 -46.69
C GLU A 262 4.66 2.33 -47.16
N PRO A 263 5.56 3.23 -46.70
CA PRO A 263 6.99 2.93 -46.64
C PRO A 263 7.24 1.74 -45.69
N ASP A 264 8.27 0.93 -45.99
CA ASP A 264 8.65 -0.31 -45.27
C ASP A 264 9.16 -0.07 -43.82
N ASP A 265 8.96 1.13 -43.28
CA ASP A 265 9.50 1.54 -42.00
C ASP A 265 8.77 0.85 -40.84
N GLU A 266 9.58 0.25 -39.97
CA GLU A 266 9.13 -0.38 -38.74
C GLU A 266 8.40 0.67 -37.88
N PRO A 267 7.19 0.38 -37.36
CA PRO A 267 6.43 1.35 -36.60
C PRO A 267 7.19 1.69 -35.32
N THR A 268 7.90 2.81 -35.34
CA THR A 268 8.58 3.33 -34.16
C THR A 268 7.50 3.75 -33.17
N PRO A 269 7.49 3.23 -31.93
CA PRO A 269 6.52 3.65 -30.94
C PRO A 269 6.67 5.17 -30.74
N PRO A 270 5.56 5.92 -30.73
CA PRO A 270 5.63 7.36 -30.60
C PRO A 270 6.26 7.71 -29.25
N ALA A 271 7.32 8.52 -29.27
CA ALA A 271 8.02 8.92 -28.05
C ALA A 271 7.14 9.85 -27.21
N ALA A 272 7.24 9.73 -25.87
CA ALA A 272 6.51 10.59 -24.94
C ALA A 272 6.82 12.09 -25.11
N ALA A 273 7.98 12.43 -25.70
CA ALA A 273 8.44 13.80 -25.92
C ALA A 273 7.91 14.45 -27.21
N SER A 274 7.10 13.75 -28.01
CA SER A 274 6.49 14.33 -29.21
C SER A 274 5.38 15.32 -28.83
N GLY A 275 5.44 16.55 -29.33
CA GLY A 275 4.39 17.55 -29.12
C GLY A 275 3.09 17.13 -29.83
N TRP A 276 2.24 16.37 -29.15
CA TRP A 276 0.96 15.92 -29.67
C TRP A 276 0.02 17.11 -29.91
N ARG A 277 -0.63 17.11 -31.07
CA ARG A 277 -1.59 18.15 -31.46
C ARG A 277 -2.87 17.49 -31.97
N ALA A 278 -4.01 18.01 -31.54
CA ALA A 278 -5.28 17.65 -32.12
C ALA A 278 -5.38 18.19 -33.55
N LEU A 279 -5.87 17.38 -34.49
CA LEU A 279 -6.12 17.81 -35.87
C LEU A 279 -7.21 18.91 -35.93
N SER A 280 -8.16 18.84 -35.01
CA SER A 280 -9.23 19.84 -34.84
C SER A 280 -9.35 20.14 -33.34
N PRO A 281 -8.56 21.09 -32.80
CA PRO A 281 -8.56 21.37 -31.37
C PRO A 281 -9.86 22.09 -30.97
N PRO A 282 -10.64 21.55 -30.01
CA PRO A 282 -11.76 22.30 -29.45
C PRO A 282 -11.25 23.52 -28.68
N ALA A 283 -12.09 24.55 -28.58
CA ALA A 283 -11.77 25.75 -27.80
C ALA A 283 -11.50 25.38 -26.33
N GLY A 284 -10.42 25.92 -25.76
CA GLY A 284 -10.03 25.66 -24.36
C GLY A 284 -9.20 24.39 -24.15
N LEU A 285 -8.83 23.64 -25.19
CA LEU A 285 -7.94 22.49 -25.07
C LEU A 285 -6.52 22.93 -24.68
N GLY A 286 -6.03 22.41 -23.55
CA GLY A 286 -4.66 22.60 -23.09
C GLY A 286 -3.62 21.76 -23.84
N ALA A 287 -2.41 21.70 -23.29
CA ALA A 287 -1.36 20.82 -23.82
C ALA A 287 -1.74 19.34 -23.68
N ILE A 288 -1.49 18.56 -24.73
CA ILE A 288 -1.69 17.10 -24.72
C ILE A 288 -0.34 16.44 -24.44
N SER A 289 -0.31 15.54 -23.47
CA SER A 289 0.85 14.72 -23.16
C SER A 289 0.48 13.23 -23.17
N LEU A 290 1.47 12.40 -23.49
CA LEU A 290 1.34 10.95 -23.43
C LEU A 290 1.70 10.48 -22.02
N MET A 291 0.74 9.89 -21.30
CA MET A 291 0.95 9.43 -19.92
C MET A 291 1.74 8.13 -19.83
N MET A 292 1.47 7.19 -20.75
CA MET A 292 2.14 5.90 -20.81
C MET A 292 2.65 5.68 -22.24
N PRO A 293 3.79 4.99 -22.42
CA PRO A 293 4.22 4.55 -23.73
C PRO A 293 3.07 3.86 -24.49
N ALA A 294 3.05 4.02 -25.81
CA ALA A 294 2.08 3.30 -26.62
C ALA A 294 2.24 1.79 -26.37
N ASP A 295 1.15 1.16 -25.99
CA ASP A 295 1.06 -0.28 -25.81
C ASP A 295 0.30 -0.92 -26.96
N GLY A 296 0.74 -2.11 -27.35
CA GLY A 296 0.26 -2.81 -28.53
C GLY A 296 0.80 -2.24 -29.84
N GLY A 297 0.80 -3.11 -30.85
CA GLY A 297 1.42 -2.87 -32.14
C GLY A 297 2.54 -3.86 -32.38
N ALA A 298 2.44 -4.57 -33.49
CA ALA A 298 3.51 -5.42 -33.98
C ALA A 298 4.03 -4.85 -35.29
N ALA A 299 5.32 -5.03 -35.53
CA ALA A 299 5.88 -4.86 -36.87
C ALA A 299 5.10 -5.74 -37.86
N ARG A 300 5.13 -5.35 -39.14
CA ARG A 300 4.55 -6.17 -40.21
C ARG A 300 5.16 -7.57 -40.14
N GLU A 301 4.30 -8.58 -40.20
CA GLU A 301 4.75 -9.99 -40.17
C GLU A 301 5.74 -10.25 -41.31
N SER A 302 6.94 -10.71 -40.98
CA SER A 302 7.94 -11.11 -41.96
C SER A 302 7.57 -12.42 -42.66
N THR A 303 8.10 -12.68 -43.85
CA THR A 303 7.89 -13.95 -44.57
C THR A 303 8.26 -15.18 -43.74
N ARG A 304 9.30 -15.07 -42.88
CA ARG A 304 9.70 -16.14 -41.97
C ARG A 304 8.65 -16.38 -40.87
N GLN A 305 8.20 -15.32 -40.21
CA GLN A 305 7.16 -15.40 -39.18
C GLN A 305 5.84 -15.93 -39.77
N PHE A 306 5.46 -15.47 -40.96
CA PHE A 306 4.30 -15.97 -41.69
C PHE A 306 4.38 -17.48 -41.94
N ARG A 307 5.51 -17.97 -42.46
CA ARG A 307 5.72 -19.41 -42.70
C ARG A 307 5.68 -20.20 -41.40
N GLN A 308 6.28 -19.68 -40.33
CA GLN A 308 6.24 -20.31 -39.02
C GLN A 308 4.81 -20.39 -38.49
N ARG A 309 4.09 -19.27 -38.45
CA ARG A 309 2.69 -19.19 -37.99
C ARG A 309 1.80 -20.14 -38.78
N LEU A 310 1.93 -20.17 -40.11
CA LEU A 310 1.15 -21.08 -40.96
C LEU A 310 1.46 -22.54 -40.65
N SER A 311 2.74 -22.89 -40.50
CA SER A 311 3.16 -24.26 -40.19
C SER A 311 2.66 -24.71 -38.81
N GLU A 312 2.73 -23.82 -37.82
CA GLU A 312 2.21 -24.07 -36.48
C GLU A 312 0.67 -24.23 -36.52
N GLN A 313 -0.02 -23.32 -37.19
CA GLN A 313 -1.49 -23.32 -37.33
C GLN A 313 -2.01 -24.58 -38.03
N LEU A 314 -1.33 -25.09 -39.05
CA LEU A 314 -1.69 -26.34 -39.72
C LEU A 314 -1.57 -27.56 -38.80
N ARG A 315 -0.67 -27.50 -37.82
CA ARG A 315 -0.48 -28.56 -36.82
C ARG A 315 -1.55 -28.50 -35.72
N HIS A 316 -1.67 -27.37 -35.02
CA HIS A 316 -2.60 -27.26 -33.88
C HIS A 316 -4.05 -26.97 -34.30
N LYS A 317 -4.29 -26.56 -35.55
CA LYS A 317 -5.64 -26.29 -36.13
C LYS A 317 -6.53 -25.38 -35.28
N GLY A 318 -5.92 -24.47 -34.52
CA GLY A 318 -6.63 -23.57 -33.60
C GLY A 318 -7.30 -24.28 -32.40
N ARG A 319 -6.77 -25.41 -31.94
CA ARG A 319 -7.26 -26.16 -30.78
C ARG A 319 -6.10 -26.46 -29.82
N ALA A 320 -6.34 -26.30 -28.52
CA ALA A 320 -5.36 -26.58 -27.48
C ALA A 320 -5.53 -28.01 -26.95
N LEU A 321 -4.83 -28.98 -27.54
CA LEU A 321 -4.95 -30.41 -27.19
C LEU A 321 -3.70 -30.94 -26.49
N THR A 322 -2.54 -30.81 -27.13
CA THR A 322 -1.26 -31.24 -26.60
C THR A 322 -0.54 -30.09 -25.89
N GLY A 323 0.41 -30.39 -24.99
CA GLY A 323 1.18 -29.34 -24.31
C GLY A 323 1.87 -28.36 -25.27
N TRP A 324 2.32 -28.86 -26.43
CA TRP A 324 2.88 -28.03 -27.50
C TRP A 324 1.85 -27.07 -28.10
N ASP A 325 0.60 -27.51 -28.28
CA ASP A 325 -0.47 -26.65 -28.82
C ASP A 325 -0.78 -25.49 -27.86
N TYR A 326 -0.86 -25.76 -26.55
CA TYR A 326 -1.04 -24.71 -25.53
C TYR A 326 0.09 -23.68 -25.58
N GLU A 327 1.34 -24.15 -25.62
CA GLU A 327 2.52 -23.28 -25.67
C GLU A 327 2.50 -22.37 -26.90
N ARG A 328 2.27 -22.94 -28.10
CA ARG A 328 2.30 -22.18 -29.36
C ARG A 328 1.12 -21.25 -29.52
N LEU A 329 -0.08 -21.67 -29.13
CA LEU A 329 -1.27 -20.83 -29.17
C LEU A 329 -1.10 -19.57 -28.31
N VAL A 330 -0.53 -19.71 -27.11
CA VAL A 330 -0.26 -18.55 -26.25
C VAL A 330 0.80 -17.63 -26.84
N LEU A 331 1.93 -18.18 -27.32
CA LEU A 331 2.98 -17.38 -27.95
C LEU A 331 2.49 -16.65 -29.22
N GLN A 332 1.57 -17.26 -29.97
CA GLN A 332 0.98 -16.65 -31.16
C GLN A 332 0.00 -15.52 -30.81
N HIS A 333 -0.85 -15.70 -29.79
CA HIS A 333 -1.92 -14.75 -29.46
C HIS A 333 -1.47 -13.62 -28.54
N PHE A 334 -0.45 -13.84 -27.70
CA PHE A 334 0.03 -12.89 -26.70
C PHE A 334 1.50 -12.52 -26.96
N PRO A 335 1.77 -11.44 -27.71
CA PRO A 335 3.14 -11.04 -28.08
C PRO A 335 4.00 -10.60 -26.88
N ASP A 336 3.37 -10.25 -25.76
CA ASP A 336 4.07 -9.87 -24.51
C ASP A 336 4.76 -11.07 -23.83
N ILE A 337 4.37 -12.29 -24.22
CA ILE A 337 4.91 -13.54 -23.67
C ILE A 337 6.09 -14.00 -24.53
N ASP A 338 7.23 -14.20 -23.89
CA ASP A 338 8.45 -14.67 -24.54
C ASP A 338 8.59 -16.20 -24.48
N GLN A 339 8.13 -16.80 -23.38
CA GLN A 339 8.19 -18.24 -23.19
C GLN A 339 6.94 -18.76 -22.50
N ALA A 340 6.41 -19.88 -22.97
CA ALA A 340 5.33 -20.61 -22.33
C ALA A 340 5.75 -22.07 -22.15
N ARG A 341 5.37 -22.68 -21.01
CA ARG A 341 5.61 -24.10 -20.74
C ARG A 341 4.36 -24.75 -20.16
N CYS A 342 3.91 -25.81 -20.83
CA CYS A 342 2.71 -26.54 -20.43
C CYS A 342 3.07 -27.82 -19.66
N PHE A 343 2.47 -27.99 -18.49
CA PHE A 343 2.57 -29.17 -17.66
C PHE A 343 1.22 -29.89 -17.64
N PRO A 344 1.04 -30.95 -18.44
CA PRO A 344 -0.19 -31.73 -18.44
C PRO A 344 -0.34 -32.51 -17.13
N HIS A 345 -1.59 -32.75 -16.73
CA HIS A 345 -1.94 -33.51 -15.53
C HIS A 345 -1.25 -33.02 -14.25
N THR A 346 -0.99 -31.72 -14.16
CA THR A 346 -0.19 -31.13 -13.09
C THR A 346 -0.99 -30.03 -12.41
N ARG A 347 -0.92 -30.00 -11.07
CA ARG A 347 -1.49 -28.92 -10.25
C ARG A 347 -0.37 -28.24 -9.48
N PHE A 348 -0.35 -26.91 -9.49
CA PHE A 348 0.69 -26.16 -8.81
C PHE A 348 0.71 -26.43 -7.30
N GLY A 349 1.89 -26.77 -6.76
CA GLY A 349 2.10 -26.99 -5.33
C GLY A 349 1.54 -28.31 -4.77
N MET A 350 0.97 -29.17 -5.62
CA MET A 350 0.43 -30.47 -5.23
C MET A 350 1.20 -31.57 -5.95
N PRO A 351 1.88 -32.48 -5.23
CA PRO A 351 2.55 -33.62 -5.86
C PRO A 351 1.52 -34.58 -6.49
N GLY A 352 2.00 -35.41 -7.40
CA GLY A 352 1.20 -36.45 -8.08
C GLY A 352 0.62 -36.01 -9.43
N CYS A 353 -0.08 -36.96 -10.07
CA CYS A 353 -0.75 -36.78 -11.35
C CYS A 353 -2.21 -36.38 -11.10
N HIS A 354 -2.63 -35.28 -11.73
CA HIS A 354 -3.97 -34.69 -11.58
C HIS A 354 -4.68 -34.67 -12.95
N PRO A 355 -5.37 -35.77 -13.34
CA PRO A 355 -6.07 -35.84 -14.62
C PRO A 355 -7.04 -34.67 -14.84
N GLY A 356 -7.16 -34.21 -16.08
CA GLY A 356 -8.00 -33.05 -16.44
C GLY A 356 -7.43 -31.68 -16.06
N GLN A 357 -6.38 -31.59 -15.24
CA GLN A 357 -5.71 -30.33 -14.90
C GLN A 357 -4.57 -30.03 -15.87
N VAL A 358 -4.49 -28.79 -16.34
CA VAL A 358 -3.41 -28.27 -17.18
C VAL A 358 -2.80 -27.05 -16.51
N LEU A 359 -1.53 -27.14 -16.12
CA LEU A 359 -0.79 -26.01 -15.58
C LEU A 359 0.05 -25.39 -16.69
N LEU A 360 -0.22 -24.14 -17.03
CA LEU A 360 0.57 -23.37 -17.97
C LEU A 360 1.36 -22.29 -17.22
N LEU A 361 2.66 -22.22 -17.50
CA LEU A 361 3.49 -21.14 -17.02
C LEU A 361 3.94 -20.26 -18.15
N VAL A 362 3.86 -18.95 -17.92
CA VAL A 362 4.18 -17.94 -18.92
C VAL A 362 5.18 -16.95 -18.37
N ARG A 363 6.20 -16.66 -19.17
CA ARG A 363 7.23 -15.68 -18.88
C ARG A 363 7.08 -14.52 -19.86
N GLN A 364 6.93 -13.31 -19.31
CA GLN A 364 6.91 -12.10 -20.13
C GLN A 364 8.29 -11.77 -20.70
N ARG A 365 8.30 -11.09 -21.84
CA ARG A 365 9.52 -10.51 -22.40
C ARG A 365 10.04 -9.41 -21.49
N HIS A 366 11.28 -9.53 -21.03
CA HIS A 366 11.91 -8.49 -20.20
C HIS A 366 12.49 -7.40 -21.12
N PRO A 367 12.02 -6.14 -21.06
CA PRO A 367 12.34 -5.14 -22.08
C PRO A 367 13.80 -4.66 -22.05
N ALA A 368 14.48 -4.67 -20.89
CA ALA A 368 15.93 -4.42 -20.79
C ALA A 368 16.48 -4.78 -19.39
N CYS A 369 16.94 -6.02 -19.16
CA CYS A 369 17.54 -6.36 -17.87
C CYS A 369 18.92 -5.67 -17.74
N ARG A 370 19.12 -4.90 -16.66
CA ARG A 370 20.39 -4.21 -16.37
C ARG A 370 21.43 -5.09 -15.66
N HIS A 371 21.06 -6.32 -15.31
CA HIS A 371 21.90 -7.31 -14.62
C HIS A 371 22.44 -6.84 -13.25
N GLN A 372 21.75 -5.91 -12.59
CA GLN A 372 22.16 -5.30 -11.32
C GLN A 372 20.94 -4.83 -10.49
N PRO A 373 20.23 -5.73 -9.78
CA PRO A 373 20.17 -7.18 -9.91
C PRO A 373 19.27 -7.64 -11.07
N CYS A 374 19.25 -8.94 -11.37
CA CYS A 374 18.22 -9.52 -12.24
C CYS A 374 16.96 -9.73 -11.40
N GLU A 375 15.97 -8.86 -11.55
CA GLU A 375 14.73 -8.95 -10.79
C GLU A 375 13.77 -9.99 -11.38
N PRO A 376 13.00 -10.69 -10.54
CA PRO A 376 11.94 -11.57 -11.01
C PRO A 376 10.84 -10.77 -11.69
N LEU A 377 10.56 -11.10 -12.94
CA LEU A 377 9.45 -10.51 -13.70
C LEU A 377 8.20 -11.41 -13.61
N HIS A 378 7.11 -10.90 -13.07
CA HIS A 378 5.85 -11.62 -12.97
C HIS A 378 4.85 -11.08 -14.01
N ALA A 379 4.13 -11.96 -14.70
CA ALA A 379 2.99 -11.50 -15.48
C ALA A 379 1.93 -10.91 -14.55
N SER A 380 1.30 -9.80 -14.96
CA SER A 380 0.19 -9.22 -14.22
C SER A 380 -0.95 -10.23 -14.07
N ALA A 381 -1.68 -10.15 -12.96
CA ALA A 381 -2.78 -11.09 -12.70
C ALA A 381 -3.88 -10.98 -13.78
N VAL A 382 -4.10 -9.78 -14.35
CA VAL A 382 -5.01 -9.56 -15.48
C VAL A 382 -4.54 -10.29 -16.73
N LEU A 383 -3.25 -10.21 -17.08
CA LEU A 383 -2.71 -10.91 -18.23
C LEU A 383 -2.88 -12.42 -18.10
N LEU A 384 -2.52 -12.98 -16.93
CA LEU A 384 -2.67 -14.42 -16.66
C LEU A 384 -4.13 -14.88 -16.81
N HIS A 385 -5.08 -14.10 -16.30
CA HIS A 385 -6.50 -14.42 -16.42
C HIS A 385 -7.03 -14.29 -17.85
N ARG A 386 -6.56 -13.29 -18.60
CA ARG A 386 -6.88 -13.12 -20.02
C ARG A 386 -6.41 -14.35 -20.82
N ILE A 387 -5.19 -14.81 -20.58
CA ILE A 387 -4.64 -16.03 -21.19
C ILE A 387 -5.49 -17.24 -20.81
N GLN A 388 -5.80 -17.41 -19.52
CA GLN A 388 -6.60 -18.54 -19.02
C GLN A 388 -7.99 -18.58 -19.66
N THR A 389 -8.69 -17.44 -19.67
CA THR A 389 -10.06 -17.34 -20.20
C THR A 389 -10.09 -17.61 -21.69
N TRP A 390 -9.12 -17.05 -22.44
CA TRP A 390 -8.99 -17.30 -23.87
C TRP A 390 -8.69 -18.77 -24.17
N LEU A 391 -7.73 -19.38 -23.46
CA LEU A 391 -7.39 -20.80 -23.65
C LEU A 391 -8.60 -21.71 -23.41
N GLN A 392 -9.46 -21.38 -22.44
CA GLN A 392 -10.68 -22.14 -22.17
C GLN A 392 -11.64 -22.16 -23.37
N THR A 393 -11.58 -21.18 -24.28
CA THR A 393 -12.42 -21.14 -25.50
C THR A 393 -11.92 -22.07 -26.62
N VAL A 394 -10.63 -22.40 -26.61
CA VAL A 394 -9.98 -23.23 -27.65
C VAL A 394 -9.59 -24.64 -27.15
N ALA A 395 -9.67 -24.86 -25.84
CA ALA A 395 -9.43 -26.13 -25.20
C ALA A 395 -10.72 -26.96 -25.05
N PRO A 396 -10.60 -28.29 -24.81
CA PRO A 396 -11.75 -29.12 -24.47
C PRO A 396 -12.46 -28.64 -23.18
N PRO A 397 -13.79 -28.74 -23.08
CA PRO A 397 -14.54 -28.24 -21.93
C PRO A 397 -14.19 -28.94 -20.61
N GLY A 398 -13.69 -30.18 -20.66
CA GLY A 398 -13.24 -30.93 -19.50
C GLY A 398 -11.81 -30.57 -19.01
N ALA A 399 -11.08 -29.71 -19.73
CA ALA A 399 -9.75 -29.29 -19.32
C ALA A 399 -9.84 -28.10 -18.34
N ALA A 400 -9.36 -28.29 -17.13
CA ALA A 400 -9.23 -27.25 -16.12
C ALA A 400 -7.85 -26.59 -16.23
N ILE A 401 -7.81 -25.39 -16.80
CA ILE A 401 -6.56 -24.69 -17.12
C ILE A 401 -6.22 -23.68 -16.03
N THR A 402 -4.99 -23.76 -15.52
CA THR A 402 -4.43 -22.79 -14.56
C THR A 402 -3.21 -22.13 -15.19
N VAL A 403 -3.22 -20.79 -15.32
CA VAL A 403 -2.09 -20.04 -15.87
C VAL A 403 -1.40 -19.27 -14.74
N ARG A 404 -0.07 -19.38 -14.64
CA ARG A 404 0.72 -18.67 -13.60
C ARG A 404 2.04 -18.12 -14.12
N SER A 405 2.56 -17.14 -13.41
CA SER A 405 3.95 -16.71 -13.54
C SER A 405 4.91 -17.80 -13.00
N PRO A 406 6.14 -17.89 -13.53
CA PRO A 406 7.18 -18.76 -13.00
C PRO A 406 7.52 -18.43 -11.54
N VAL A 407 8.04 -19.44 -10.85
CA VAL A 407 8.66 -19.29 -9.53
C VAL A 407 10.16 -19.16 -9.73
N TYR A 408 10.74 -18.14 -9.11
CA TYR A 408 12.17 -17.87 -9.23
C TYR A 408 12.94 -18.43 -8.04
N GLU A 409 14.04 -19.12 -8.33
CA GLU A 409 15.02 -19.60 -7.34
C GLU A 409 16.29 -18.76 -7.44
N LYS A 410 16.71 -18.14 -6.33
CA LYS A 410 17.92 -17.31 -6.30
C LYS A 410 19.15 -18.21 -6.15
N VAL A 411 20.17 -17.94 -6.96
CA VAL A 411 21.43 -18.68 -6.95
C VAL A 411 22.60 -17.74 -6.72
N GLN A 412 23.44 -18.10 -5.76
CA GLN A 412 24.68 -17.42 -5.42
C GLN A 412 25.87 -18.32 -5.75
N VAL A 413 26.77 -17.80 -6.58
CA VAL A 413 28.07 -18.42 -6.84
C VAL A 413 29.03 -18.06 -5.73
N ARG A 414 29.76 -19.06 -5.23
CA ARG A 414 30.86 -18.88 -4.30
C ARG A 414 32.13 -19.42 -4.94
N CYS A 415 33.17 -18.61 -5.00
CA CYS A 415 34.48 -19.08 -5.44
C CYS A 415 35.62 -18.17 -4.95
N SER A 416 36.81 -18.74 -4.88
CA SER A 416 38.06 -18.01 -4.67
C SER A 416 38.78 -17.83 -6.01
N VAL A 417 39.09 -16.58 -6.37
CA VAL A 417 39.67 -16.24 -7.67
C VAL A 417 41.00 -15.52 -7.52
N ALA A 418 41.92 -15.84 -8.43
CA ALA A 418 43.14 -15.10 -8.68
C ALA A 418 43.03 -14.39 -10.03
N PHE A 419 43.33 -13.09 -10.08
CA PHE A 419 43.27 -12.30 -11.31
C PHE A 419 44.63 -12.21 -12.00
N GLN A 420 44.61 -11.90 -13.30
CA GLN A 420 45.83 -11.66 -14.08
C GLN A 420 46.59 -10.42 -13.56
N PRO A 421 47.93 -10.40 -13.60
CA PRO A 421 48.74 -9.23 -13.26
C PRO A 421 48.34 -8.01 -14.12
N GLY A 422 48.28 -6.82 -13.51
CA GLY A 422 47.92 -5.57 -14.20
C GLY A 422 46.45 -5.14 -14.06
N HIS A 423 45.57 -5.99 -13.52
CA HIS A 423 44.20 -5.59 -13.18
C HIS A 423 44.06 -5.20 -11.71
N HIS A 424 43.33 -4.12 -11.44
CA HIS A 424 42.99 -3.73 -10.06
C HIS A 424 41.96 -4.72 -9.47
N PRO A 425 42.26 -5.38 -8.33
CA PRO A 425 41.47 -6.51 -7.82
C PRO A 425 40.01 -6.15 -7.54
N GLY A 426 39.73 -5.00 -6.93
CA GLY A 426 38.35 -4.56 -6.67
C GLY A 426 37.54 -4.20 -7.93
N ARG A 427 38.19 -3.85 -9.04
CA ARG A 427 37.50 -3.59 -10.32
C ARG A 427 37.24 -4.91 -11.04
N ALA A 428 38.20 -5.82 -11.01
CA ALA A 428 38.07 -7.18 -11.55
C ALA A 428 36.98 -7.97 -10.81
N LEU A 429 36.87 -7.84 -9.48
CA LEU A 429 35.82 -8.49 -8.70
C LEU A 429 34.42 -7.99 -9.07
N ARG A 430 34.24 -6.67 -9.20
CA ARG A 430 32.96 -6.09 -9.65
C ARG A 430 32.61 -6.49 -11.08
N ARG A 431 33.62 -6.55 -11.97
CA ARG A 431 33.44 -7.06 -13.35
C ARG A 431 33.01 -8.53 -13.32
N LEU A 432 33.67 -9.36 -12.52
CA LEU A 432 33.36 -10.78 -12.38
C LEU A 432 31.93 -11.01 -11.87
N ASN A 433 31.51 -10.27 -10.84
CA ASN A 433 30.15 -10.37 -10.32
C ASN A 433 29.11 -10.11 -11.43
N ARG A 434 29.33 -9.05 -12.23
CA ARG A 434 28.46 -8.70 -13.35
C ARG A 434 28.51 -9.74 -14.46
N ASP A 435 29.68 -10.27 -14.80
CA ASP A 435 29.83 -11.25 -15.88
C ASP A 435 29.16 -12.59 -15.50
N ILE A 436 29.28 -13.03 -14.24
CA ILE A 436 28.55 -14.20 -13.71
C ILE A 436 27.05 -13.94 -13.71
N SER A 437 26.60 -12.79 -13.20
CA SER A 437 25.18 -12.41 -13.20
C SER A 437 24.62 -12.37 -14.62
N ALA A 438 25.36 -11.84 -15.59
CA ALA A 438 24.96 -11.80 -16.98
C ALA A 438 24.93 -13.19 -17.64
N TYR A 439 25.80 -14.11 -17.23
CA TYR A 439 25.82 -15.49 -17.73
C TYR A 439 24.66 -16.33 -17.19
N LEU A 440 24.29 -16.16 -15.92
CA LEU A 440 23.19 -16.86 -15.26
C LEU A 440 21.81 -16.25 -15.55
N CYS A 441 21.77 -15.04 -16.08
CA CYS A 441 20.56 -14.28 -16.35
C CYS A 441 19.63 -15.00 -17.35
N PRO A 442 18.40 -15.35 -16.98
CA PRO A 442 17.45 -16.01 -17.89
C PRO A 442 16.94 -15.07 -18.99
N TRP A 443 17.10 -13.75 -18.83
CA TRP A 443 16.54 -12.74 -19.73
C TRP A 443 17.35 -12.55 -21.01
N ARG A 444 18.56 -13.10 -21.09
CA ARG A 444 19.42 -13.00 -22.28
C ARG A 444 19.16 -14.16 -23.23
N GLU A 445 19.00 -13.84 -24.51
CA GLU A 445 18.86 -14.84 -25.58
C GLU A 445 20.08 -15.78 -25.67
N GLU A 446 21.27 -15.26 -25.38
CA GLU A 446 22.54 -16.01 -25.39
C GLU A 446 22.81 -16.78 -24.10
N SER A 447 21.93 -16.70 -23.09
CA SER A 447 22.12 -17.43 -21.85
C SER A 447 21.84 -18.92 -22.05
N LEU A 448 22.65 -19.76 -21.40
CA LEU A 448 22.38 -21.20 -21.32
C LEU A 448 21.18 -21.52 -20.42
N ASN A 449 20.76 -20.55 -19.61
CA ASN A 449 19.54 -20.60 -18.83
C ASN A 449 18.33 -20.36 -19.74
N SER A 450 17.96 -21.39 -20.50
CA SER A 450 16.83 -21.38 -21.43
C SER A 450 15.45 -21.31 -20.77
N GLY A 451 15.38 -20.97 -19.47
CA GLY A 451 14.15 -20.74 -18.72
C GLY A 451 13.66 -21.98 -17.97
N PHE A 452 12.42 -22.39 -18.23
CA PHE A 452 11.73 -23.42 -17.44
C PHE A 452 12.47 -24.76 -17.36
N GLY A 453 12.85 -25.17 -16.14
CA GLY A 453 13.41 -26.50 -15.91
C GLY A 453 14.82 -26.69 -16.46
N ALA A 454 15.44 -25.64 -16.99
CA ALA A 454 16.80 -25.70 -17.53
C ALA A 454 17.79 -25.96 -16.39
N GLY A 455 18.47 -27.10 -16.47
CA GLY A 455 19.59 -27.41 -15.59
C GLY A 455 20.90 -26.89 -16.19
N MET A 456 21.84 -26.45 -15.34
CA MET A 456 23.19 -26.09 -15.75
C MET A 456 24.22 -26.92 -14.98
N ALA A 457 25.19 -27.50 -15.67
CA ALA A 457 26.24 -28.26 -14.99
C ALA A 457 27.18 -27.31 -14.22
N LEU A 458 27.58 -27.66 -12.99
CA LEU A 458 28.49 -26.83 -12.18
C LEU A 458 29.78 -26.51 -12.94
N ARG A 459 30.33 -27.52 -13.61
CA ARG A 459 31.57 -27.41 -14.39
C ARG A 459 31.48 -26.43 -15.55
N GLN A 460 30.29 -26.19 -16.11
CA GLN A 460 30.12 -25.21 -17.18
C GLN A 460 30.28 -23.78 -16.65
N ILE A 461 29.74 -23.49 -15.46
CA ILE A 461 29.87 -22.18 -14.82
C ILE A 461 31.32 -21.97 -14.38
N GLU A 462 31.95 -22.98 -13.78
CA GLU A 462 33.36 -22.94 -13.40
C GLU A 462 34.26 -22.71 -14.63
N ALA A 463 34.01 -23.45 -15.72
CA ALA A 463 34.74 -23.27 -16.97
C ALA A 463 34.52 -21.87 -17.55
N PHE A 464 33.31 -21.33 -17.54
CA PHE A 464 33.03 -19.96 -17.98
C PHE A 464 33.90 -18.95 -17.23
N ILE A 465 33.95 -19.03 -15.89
CA ILE A 465 34.77 -18.13 -15.08
C ILE A 465 36.26 -18.29 -15.40
N ALA A 466 36.73 -19.53 -15.57
CA ALA A 466 38.13 -19.82 -15.88
C ALA A 466 38.58 -19.32 -17.27
N HIS A 467 37.66 -19.16 -18.23
CA HIS A 467 37.98 -18.68 -19.59
C HIS A 467 37.95 -17.14 -19.73
N LEU A 468 37.60 -16.41 -18.68
CA LEU A 468 37.61 -14.94 -18.72
C LEU A 468 39.04 -14.41 -18.80
N ASP A 469 39.27 -13.44 -19.70
CA ASP A 469 40.56 -12.84 -20.05
C ASP A 469 41.35 -12.31 -18.83
N TYR A 470 40.64 -11.82 -17.82
CA TYR A 470 41.23 -11.22 -16.62
C TYR A 470 41.34 -12.19 -15.44
N VAL A 471 40.84 -13.42 -15.56
CA VAL A 471 40.92 -14.46 -14.52
C VAL A 471 42.14 -15.35 -14.79
N ARG A 472 42.94 -15.60 -13.76
CA ARG A 472 44.11 -16.48 -13.83
C ARG A 472 43.81 -17.88 -13.29
N PHE A 473 43.05 -17.96 -12.21
CA PHE A 473 42.74 -19.22 -11.54
C PHE A 473 41.49 -19.13 -10.67
N VAL A 474 40.74 -20.23 -10.57
CA VAL A 474 39.48 -20.34 -9.81
C VAL A 474 39.54 -21.58 -8.93
N THR A 475 39.13 -21.47 -7.68
CA THR A 475 39.11 -22.58 -6.69
C THR A 475 37.97 -22.46 -5.70
N GLY A 476 37.69 -23.53 -4.96
CA GLY A 476 36.67 -23.53 -3.90
C GLY A 476 35.28 -23.19 -4.43
N PHE A 477 34.97 -23.62 -5.66
CA PHE A 477 33.71 -23.31 -6.32
C PHE A 477 32.54 -24.06 -5.68
N SER A 478 31.53 -23.32 -5.20
CA SER A 478 30.26 -23.88 -4.73
C SER A 478 29.08 -23.01 -5.17
N LEU A 479 27.89 -23.60 -5.12
CA LEU A 479 26.64 -22.95 -5.48
C LEU A 479 25.68 -23.05 -4.32
N ILE A 480 25.16 -21.89 -3.94
CA ILE A 480 24.16 -21.75 -2.91
C ILE A 480 22.85 -21.43 -3.60
N THR A 481 21.84 -22.25 -3.37
CA THR A 481 20.48 -21.98 -3.83
C THR A 481 19.62 -21.55 -2.65
N LEU A 482 19.06 -20.36 -2.74
CA LEU A 482 18.13 -19.78 -1.79
C LEU A 482 16.71 -19.94 -2.34
N ARG A 483 15.87 -20.65 -1.58
CA ARG A 483 14.54 -21.05 -2.03
C ARG A 483 13.49 -20.62 -1.01
N GLN A 484 12.33 -20.16 -1.49
CA GLN A 484 11.16 -20.00 -0.65
C GLN A 484 10.42 -21.35 -0.58
N ALA A 485 10.43 -21.99 0.59
CA ALA A 485 9.89 -23.33 0.84
C ALA A 485 8.37 -23.33 1.15
N GLY A 486 7.67 -22.23 0.89
CA GLY A 486 6.24 -22.07 1.17
C GLY A 486 5.95 -21.26 2.44
N LEU A 487 4.73 -21.38 2.95
CA LEU A 487 4.28 -20.74 4.19
C LEU A 487 4.49 -21.71 5.37
N SER A 488 4.79 -21.17 6.56
CA SER A 488 4.95 -21.97 7.77
C SER A 488 3.62 -22.63 8.14
N GLN A 489 3.66 -23.94 8.44
CA GLN A 489 2.48 -24.70 8.89
C GLN A 489 1.93 -24.22 10.24
N THR A 490 2.72 -23.47 11.01
CA THR A 490 2.34 -22.98 12.35
C THR A 490 1.49 -21.72 12.31
N ASP A 491 1.65 -20.86 11.31
CA ASP A 491 1.07 -19.50 11.30
C ASP A 491 0.42 -19.12 9.96
N GLY A 492 0.60 -19.91 8.90
CA GLY A 492 -0.01 -19.67 7.59
C GLY A 492 0.46 -18.40 6.86
N GLN A 493 1.20 -17.50 7.51
CA GLN A 493 1.65 -16.21 6.95
C GLN A 493 3.18 -16.11 6.79
N THR A 494 3.95 -16.78 7.65
CA THR A 494 5.42 -16.69 7.68
C THR A 494 6.04 -17.44 6.50
N ARG A 495 6.79 -16.74 5.62
CA ARG A 495 7.47 -17.37 4.47
C ARG A 495 8.69 -18.16 4.96
N ARG A 496 8.70 -19.48 4.78
CA ARG A 496 9.85 -20.33 5.11
C ARG A 496 10.87 -20.28 3.96
N TRP A 497 12.14 -20.11 4.29
CA TRP A 497 13.24 -20.16 3.33
C TRP A 497 14.10 -21.40 3.57
N ARG A 498 14.61 -22.01 2.50
CA ARG A 498 15.52 -23.16 2.54
C ARG A 498 16.76 -22.82 1.73
N LEU A 499 17.91 -22.91 2.39
CA LEU A 499 19.22 -22.77 1.78
C LEU A 499 19.78 -24.17 1.49
N THR A 500 20.32 -24.38 0.30
CA THR A 500 21.04 -25.61 -0.07
C THR A 500 22.38 -25.23 -0.67
N ASP A 501 23.45 -25.89 -0.21
CA ASP A 501 24.82 -25.68 -0.69
C ASP A 501 25.32 -26.95 -1.40
N SER A 502 25.89 -26.79 -2.59
CA SER A 502 26.49 -27.89 -3.35
C SER A 502 27.75 -28.47 -2.69
N ALA A 503 28.39 -27.73 -1.78
CA ALA A 503 29.56 -28.17 -1.02
C ALA A 503 29.21 -28.96 0.25
N ALA A 504 27.95 -28.94 0.69
CA ALA A 504 27.51 -29.68 1.86
C ALA A 504 27.19 -31.14 1.49
N PRO A 505 27.55 -32.13 2.34
CA PRO A 505 27.14 -33.52 2.12
C PRO A 505 25.61 -33.60 2.07
N ALA A 506 25.07 -34.35 1.10
CA ALA A 506 23.63 -34.48 0.90
C ALA A 506 22.98 -35.01 2.19
N LEU A 507 22.26 -34.14 2.90
CA LEU A 507 21.39 -34.55 4.00
C LEU A 507 20.32 -35.47 3.43
N GLN A 508 20.33 -36.74 3.85
CA GLN A 508 19.23 -37.69 3.61
C GLN A 508 17.98 -37.16 4.32
N ASP A 509 17.20 -36.32 3.64
CA ASP A 509 15.91 -35.87 4.16
C ASP A 509 14.89 -37.02 4.02
N GLN A 510 14.51 -37.61 5.15
CA GLN A 510 13.50 -38.66 5.31
C GLN A 510 12.07 -38.12 5.16
N THR A 511 11.78 -37.35 4.11
CA THR A 511 10.40 -37.00 3.76
C THR A 511 10.10 -37.57 2.39
N GLY A 512 9.08 -38.44 2.31
CA GLY A 512 8.68 -39.20 1.13
C GLY A 512 8.16 -38.34 -0.02
N ASP A 513 9.02 -37.49 -0.57
CA ASP A 513 8.75 -36.59 -1.68
C ASP A 513 9.15 -37.30 -2.99
N PRO A 514 8.27 -37.45 -3.99
CA PRO A 514 8.52 -38.26 -5.19
C PRO A 514 9.53 -37.67 -6.20
N ALA A 515 10.26 -36.61 -5.84
CA ALA A 515 11.34 -36.02 -6.63
C ALA A 515 12.75 -36.52 -6.23
N VAL A 516 12.83 -37.51 -5.34
CA VAL A 516 14.08 -38.18 -4.96
C VAL A 516 14.56 -39.06 -6.11
N ASN A 517 15.23 -38.49 -7.10
CA ASN A 517 16.10 -39.24 -8.04
C ASN A 517 17.18 -38.39 -8.74
N SER A 518 17.59 -37.27 -8.16
CA SER A 518 18.86 -36.60 -8.52
C SER A 518 19.86 -36.71 -7.36
N LEU A 519 20.16 -37.96 -6.99
CA LEU A 519 21.34 -38.31 -6.21
C LEU A 519 22.58 -37.93 -7.04
N ASN A 520 23.39 -37.02 -6.51
CA ASN A 520 24.55 -36.31 -7.11
C ASN A 520 24.18 -34.95 -7.74
N LEU A 521 24.34 -33.87 -6.97
CA LEU A 521 24.37 -32.47 -7.42
C LEU A 521 25.58 -32.24 -8.36
N THR A 522 25.51 -32.78 -9.57
CA THR A 522 26.46 -32.50 -10.67
C THR A 522 26.03 -31.27 -11.49
N GLY A 523 24.84 -30.72 -11.22
CA GLY A 523 24.26 -29.53 -11.85
C GLY A 523 23.39 -28.70 -10.90
N LEU A 524 23.26 -27.40 -11.19
CA LEU A 524 22.11 -26.58 -10.80
C LEU A 524 20.88 -27.14 -11.52
N THR A 525 20.01 -27.84 -10.81
CA THR A 525 18.71 -28.25 -11.34
C THR A 525 17.62 -27.62 -10.47
N PRO A 526 16.63 -26.93 -11.06
CA PRO A 526 15.51 -26.39 -10.31
C PRO A 526 14.74 -27.52 -9.62
N ARG A 527 14.21 -27.30 -8.40
CA ARG A 527 13.48 -28.35 -7.64
C ARG A 527 12.30 -28.91 -8.43
N TYR A 528 11.61 -28.03 -9.13
CA TYR A 528 10.52 -28.39 -10.00
C TYR A 528 10.82 -27.97 -11.44
N PRO A 529 10.30 -28.70 -12.44
CA PRO A 529 10.45 -28.34 -13.86
C PRO A 529 9.96 -26.94 -14.23
N TRP A 530 9.20 -26.30 -13.34
CA TRP A 530 8.63 -24.97 -13.51
C TRP A 530 9.40 -23.81 -12.89
N ASN A 531 10.45 -24.08 -12.12
CA ASN A 531 11.23 -23.00 -11.51
C ASN A 531 12.26 -22.45 -12.51
N ILE A 532 12.54 -21.15 -12.40
CA ILE A 532 13.55 -20.45 -13.19
C ILE A 532 14.65 -19.97 -12.24
N ILE A 533 15.91 -20.21 -12.61
CA ILE A 533 17.06 -19.76 -11.84
C ILE A 533 17.29 -18.26 -12.09
N LEU A 534 17.50 -17.49 -11.02
CA LEU A 534 17.95 -16.10 -11.07
C LEU A 534 19.24 -15.90 -10.27
N PRO A 535 20.21 -15.12 -10.76
CA PRO A 535 21.37 -14.75 -9.96
C PRO A 535 20.97 -13.80 -8.82
N VAL A 536 21.65 -13.92 -7.67
CA VAL A 536 21.62 -12.89 -6.61
C VAL A 536 22.33 -11.61 -7.05
N GLU A 537 22.12 -10.51 -6.32
CA GLU A 537 22.81 -9.24 -6.59
C GLU A 537 24.34 -9.35 -6.41
N GLN A 538 24.78 -10.06 -5.37
CA GLN A 538 26.19 -10.21 -5.03
C GLN A 538 26.58 -11.67 -4.79
N HIS A 539 27.54 -12.14 -5.59
CA HIS A 539 28.17 -13.45 -5.43
C HIS A 539 29.26 -13.42 -4.34
N ASP A 540 29.47 -14.53 -3.61
CA ASP A 540 30.54 -14.64 -2.59
C ASP A 540 31.88 -14.92 -3.29
N LEU A 541 32.52 -13.85 -3.76
CA LEU A 541 33.77 -13.90 -4.50
C LEU A 541 34.93 -13.50 -3.58
N ARG A 542 35.82 -14.46 -3.29
CA ARG A 542 36.99 -14.24 -2.42
C ARG A 542 38.26 -14.08 -3.25
N LEU A 543 39.12 -13.14 -2.88
CA LEU A 543 40.44 -13.00 -3.47
C LEU A 543 41.39 -14.00 -2.84
N SER A 544 42.07 -14.80 -3.65
CA SER A 544 43.16 -15.65 -3.20
C SER A 544 44.36 -15.50 -4.13
N PRO A 545 45.55 -15.13 -3.62
CA PRO A 545 46.77 -15.13 -4.42
C PRO A 545 47.31 -16.54 -4.68
N ASP A 546 46.79 -17.55 -3.98
CA ASP A 546 47.27 -18.93 -4.05
C ASP A 546 46.73 -19.65 -5.29
N LEU A 547 47.63 -20.07 -6.18
CA LEU A 547 47.30 -20.83 -7.39
C LEU A 547 47.16 -22.35 -7.12
N ARG A 548 46.64 -22.73 -5.94
CA ARG A 548 46.49 -24.13 -5.56
C ARG A 548 45.01 -24.51 -5.45
N PRO A 549 44.55 -25.62 -6.05
CA PRO A 549 43.16 -26.03 -5.97
C PRO A 549 42.78 -26.32 -4.51
N ARG A 550 41.76 -25.62 -4.03
CA ARG A 550 41.14 -25.86 -2.71
C ARG A 550 39.79 -26.54 -2.91
N PRO A 551 39.45 -27.56 -2.10
CA PRO A 551 38.12 -28.16 -2.15
C PRO A 551 37.06 -27.14 -1.72
N PRO A 552 35.83 -27.25 -2.24
CA PRO A 552 34.73 -26.38 -1.81
C PRO A 552 34.40 -26.62 -0.32
N GLN A 553 34.10 -25.55 0.40
CA GLN A 553 33.72 -25.59 1.82
C GLN A 553 32.25 -25.21 1.98
N ALA A 554 31.53 -25.95 2.83
CA ALA A 554 30.14 -25.66 3.15
C ALA A 554 30.00 -24.30 3.87
N ILE A 555 28.89 -23.61 3.65
CA ILE A 555 28.64 -22.31 4.25
C ILE A 555 28.36 -22.40 5.76
N GLY A 556 28.98 -21.50 6.53
CA GLY A 556 28.67 -21.28 7.95
C GLY A 556 27.75 -20.07 8.14
N ILE A 557 27.10 -19.95 9.32
CA ILE A 557 26.18 -18.84 9.63
C ILE A 557 26.88 -17.47 9.52
N GLY A 558 28.17 -17.39 9.87
CA GLY A 558 28.97 -16.16 9.79
C GLY A 558 29.34 -15.70 8.38
N ASP A 559 29.13 -16.54 7.36
CA ASP A 559 29.36 -16.20 5.95
C ASP A 559 28.09 -15.68 5.25
N LEU A 560 26.94 -15.66 5.94
CA LEU A 560 25.66 -15.25 5.35
C LEU A 560 25.42 -13.73 5.50
N ILE A 561 24.92 -13.11 4.44
CA ILE A 561 24.61 -11.67 4.39
C ILE A 561 23.13 -11.47 4.75
N ILE A 562 22.86 -10.61 5.72
CA ILE A 562 21.49 -10.25 6.15
C ILE A 562 20.73 -9.59 5.00
N GLY A 563 19.56 -10.12 4.66
CA GLY A 563 18.69 -9.64 3.58
C GLY A 563 18.84 -10.41 2.26
N ASP A 564 20.00 -11.04 2.02
CA ASP A 564 20.26 -11.81 0.80
C ASP A 564 20.31 -13.32 1.05
N SER A 565 21.29 -13.79 1.82
CA SER A 565 21.47 -15.22 2.14
C SER A 565 21.05 -15.58 3.57
N PHE A 566 20.91 -14.58 4.45
CA PHE A 566 20.33 -14.69 5.78
C PHE A 566 19.03 -13.86 5.87
N ILE A 567 17.89 -14.52 5.86
CA ILE A 567 16.58 -13.86 5.91
C ILE A 567 16.03 -13.97 7.33
N THR A 568 15.98 -12.86 8.05
CA THR A 568 15.28 -12.77 9.34
C THR A 568 13.80 -12.57 9.07
N VAL A 569 12.98 -13.52 9.47
CA VAL A 569 11.53 -13.35 9.39
C VAL A 569 11.08 -12.71 10.71
N ARG A 570 10.49 -11.51 10.63
CA ARG A 570 9.84 -10.88 11.78
C ARG A 570 8.52 -11.55 12.08
#